data_AF-A0A951HNN7-F1
#
_entry.id   AF-A0A951HNN7-F1
#
_cell.length_a   1.000
_cell.length_b   1.000
_cell.length_c   1.000
_cell.angle_alpha   90.00
_cell.angle_beta   90.00
_cell.angle_gamma   90.00
#
_symmetry.space_group_name_H-M   'P 1'
#
loop_
_entity.id
_entity.type
_entity.pdbx_description
1 polymer ?
#
loop_
_entity_poly.entity_id
_entity_poly.type
_entity_poly.pdbx_seq_one_letter_code
_entity_poly.pdbx_strand_id
1 'polypeptide(L)'
;MTEKPDSPERFNEEKATYTVRGSDRPDLEAGVAAIRAVVKTLPVRPGVYRMLDARGDVLYVGKARALKNRVTQYTQVARQSKRLLRMIAQTRAMQIVTTNNEAEALLLEAQLIKRYRPPYNVLLRDDKSFPFILLREDHEFPRVQLHRGARRLKGQYYGPFASAGSVRNTLNSLQKLFLLRSCSDSFFANRTR
;
A
#
# COMPACT_ATOMS: atom_id res chain seq x y z
N MET A 1 16.07 17.04 13.65
CA MET A 1 14.79 16.92 14.38
C MET A 1 14.34 15.48 14.31
N THR A 2 14.43 14.79 15.45
CA THR A 2 14.29 13.33 15.57
C THR A 2 12.86 13.04 16.02
N GLU A 3 12.01 12.51 15.14
CA GLU A 3 10.68 12.05 15.52
C GLU A 3 10.81 10.87 16.49
N LYS A 4 10.41 11.07 17.75
CA LYS A 4 10.33 10.01 18.75
C LYS A 4 9.17 9.06 18.38
N PRO A 5 9.36 7.74 18.43
CA PRO A 5 8.38 6.76 17.97
C PRO A 5 7.17 6.57 18.91
N ASP A 6 7.00 7.41 19.92
CA ASP A 6 5.99 7.24 20.96
C ASP A 6 5.37 8.58 21.40
N SER A 7 4.78 9.31 20.44
CA SER A 7 3.99 10.50 20.74
C SER A 7 2.50 10.12 20.83
N PRO A 8 1.76 10.57 21.86
CA PRO A 8 0.35 10.21 22.11
C PRO A 8 -0.62 10.65 20.99
N GLU A 9 -0.15 11.42 20.00
CA GLU A 9 -0.91 11.74 18.77
C GLU A 9 -1.09 10.54 17.81
N ARG A 10 -0.47 9.39 18.06
CA ARG A 10 -0.62 8.18 17.22
C ARG A 10 -2.05 7.63 17.22
N PHE A 11 -2.81 7.89 18.28
CA PHE A 11 -4.23 7.58 18.40
C PHE A 11 -5.02 8.87 18.59
N ASN A 12 -5.07 9.69 17.53
CA ASN A 12 -6.02 10.78 17.51
C ASN A 12 -7.42 10.23 17.17
N GLU A 13 -8.10 9.66 18.16
CA GLU A 13 -9.52 9.27 18.07
C GLU A 13 -10.40 10.47 17.68
N GLU A 14 -10.01 11.71 17.98
CA GLU A 14 -10.74 12.91 17.55
C GLU A 14 -10.71 13.10 16.03
N LYS A 15 -9.64 12.70 15.33
CA LYS A 15 -9.60 12.68 13.86
C LYS A 15 -10.49 11.58 13.25
N ALA A 16 -10.68 10.46 13.93
CA ALA A 16 -11.66 9.46 13.51
C ALA A 16 -13.10 9.98 13.70
N THR A 17 -13.32 10.77 14.76
CA THR A 17 -14.59 11.44 15.08
C THR A 17 -14.87 12.68 14.22
N TYR A 18 -13.87 13.25 13.53
CA TYR A 18 -14.04 14.41 12.63
C TYR A 18 -14.98 14.15 11.44
N THR A 19 -15.20 12.89 11.05
CA THR A 19 -16.11 12.52 9.93
C THR A 19 -17.59 12.88 10.14
N VAL A 20 -17.97 13.42 11.31
CA VAL A 20 -19.37 13.79 11.62
C VAL A 20 -19.59 15.31 11.73
N ARG A 21 -18.55 16.15 11.67
CA ARG A 21 -18.74 17.62 11.73
C ARG A 21 -18.72 18.23 10.34
N GLY A 22 -19.80 18.01 9.59
CA GLY A 22 -20.05 18.61 8.28
C GLY A 22 -21.50 18.47 7.84
N SER A 23 -22.00 19.44 7.08
CA SER A 23 -23.36 19.55 6.55
C SER A 23 -23.84 18.40 5.66
N ASP A 24 -23.01 17.40 5.38
CA ASP A 24 -23.31 16.31 4.46
C ASP A 24 -23.79 15.07 5.20
N ARG A 25 -25.12 14.95 5.32
CA ARG A 25 -25.76 13.76 5.89
C ARG A 25 -25.40 12.53 5.06
N PRO A 26 -25.05 11.39 5.71
CA PRO A 26 -24.87 10.13 5.00
C PRO A 26 -26.13 9.78 4.19
N ASP A 27 -25.95 9.51 2.90
CA ASP A 27 -27.00 9.19 1.95
C ASP A 27 -26.56 8.00 1.12
N LEU A 28 -27.22 6.86 1.36
CA LEU A 28 -26.91 5.59 0.72
C LEU A 28 -27.22 5.62 -0.78
N GLU A 29 -28.31 6.26 -1.19
CA GLU A 29 -28.70 6.32 -2.59
C GLU A 29 -27.74 7.18 -3.39
N ALA A 30 -27.39 8.37 -2.87
CA ALA A 30 -26.39 9.24 -3.48
C ALA A 30 -25.02 8.53 -3.59
N GLY A 31 -24.61 7.83 -2.54
CA GLY A 31 -23.39 7.03 -2.54
C GLY A 31 -23.37 5.92 -3.59
N VAL A 32 -24.46 5.14 -3.67
CA VAL A 32 -24.60 4.09 -4.70
C VAL A 32 -24.65 4.70 -6.10
N ALA A 33 -25.32 5.83 -6.29
CA ALA A 33 -25.38 6.52 -7.58
C ALA A 33 -23.98 6.98 -8.04
N ALA A 34 -23.19 7.58 -7.15
CA ALA A 34 -21.81 7.98 -7.44
C ALA A 34 -20.95 6.77 -7.84
N ILE A 35 -21.05 5.66 -7.12
CA ILE A 35 -20.32 4.42 -7.44
C ILE A 35 -20.78 3.86 -8.79
N ARG A 36 -22.09 3.82 -9.06
CA ARG A 36 -22.65 3.34 -10.34
C ARG A 36 -22.17 4.17 -11.53
N ALA A 37 -22.05 5.49 -11.38
CA ALA A 37 -21.51 6.36 -12.42
C ALA A 37 -20.08 5.96 -12.80
N VAL A 38 -19.24 5.67 -11.80
CA VAL A 38 -17.84 5.23 -12.00
C VAL A 38 -17.79 3.82 -12.61
N VAL A 39 -18.65 2.90 -12.19
CA VAL A 39 -18.69 1.53 -12.76
C VAL A 39 -18.84 1.53 -14.28
N LYS A 40 -19.59 2.49 -14.85
CA LYS A 40 -19.80 2.61 -16.30
C LYS A 40 -18.51 2.92 -17.06
N THR A 41 -17.55 3.60 -16.44
CA THR A 41 -16.30 4.03 -17.09
C THR A 41 -15.12 3.11 -16.80
N LEU A 42 -15.27 2.14 -15.89
CA LEU A 42 -14.16 1.30 -15.42
C LEU A 42 -13.73 0.23 -16.44
N PRO A 43 -12.41 0.08 -16.69
CA PRO A 43 -11.89 -1.05 -17.44
C PRO A 43 -11.84 -2.33 -16.59
N VAL A 44 -11.78 -3.48 -17.26
CA VAL A 44 -11.48 -4.78 -16.63
C VAL A 44 -9.96 -4.94 -16.55
N ARG A 45 -9.33 -4.18 -15.64
CA ARG A 45 -7.88 -4.20 -15.40
C ARG A 45 -7.57 -4.10 -13.90
N PRO A 46 -6.35 -4.49 -13.48
CA PRO A 46 -5.93 -4.31 -12.11
C PRO A 46 -5.71 -2.83 -11.79
N GLY A 47 -5.79 -2.50 -10.51
CA GLY A 47 -5.51 -1.16 -10.02
C GLY A 47 -6.01 -0.92 -8.61
N VAL A 48 -6.00 0.35 -8.23
CA VAL A 48 -6.40 0.85 -6.91
C VAL A 48 -7.51 1.88 -7.07
N TYR A 49 -8.49 1.84 -6.17
CA TYR A 49 -9.56 2.83 -6.08
C TYR A 49 -9.57 3.50 -4.72
N ARG A 50 -10.01 4.75 -4.71
CA ARG A 50 -10.26 5.56 -3.51
C ARG A 50 -11.71 5.99 -3.50
N MET A 51 -12.36 5.87 -2.36
CA MET A 51 -13.69 6.46 -2.11
C MET A 51 -13.49 7.73 -1.29
N LEU A 52 -14.12 8.81 -1.75
CA LEU A 52 -13.99 10.14 -1.20
C LEU A 52 -15.33 10.62 -0.66
N ASP A 53 -15.31 11.38 0.43
CA ASP A 53 -16.50 12.08 0.92
C ASP A 53 -16.78 13.36 0.11
N ALA A 54 -17.78 14.13 0.56
CA ALA A 54 -18.16 15.41 -0.05
C ALA A 54 -17.05 16.48 -0.01
N ARG A 55 -16.13 16.39 0.95
CA ARG A 55 -15.00 17.32 1.13
C ARG A 55 -13.77 16.91 0.32
N GLY A 56 -13.78 15.70 -0.25
CA GLY A 56 -12.67 15.11 -0.96
C GLY A 56 -11.70 14.33 -0.05
N ASP A 57 -12.06 14.11 1.23
CA ASP A 57 -11.27 13.31 2.15
C ASP A 57 -11.38 11.82 1.81
N VAL A 58 -10.28 11.08 1.95
CA VAL A 58 -10.24 9.66 1.60
C VAL A 58 -10.89 8.82 2.70
N LEU A 59 -12.05 8.24 2.40
CA LEU A 59 -12.79 7.32 3.27
C LEU A 59 -12.21 5.91 3.25
N TYR A 60 -11.83 5.45 2.06
CA TYR A 60 -11.36 4.08 1.84
C TYR A 60 -10.44 3.98 0.63
N VAL A 61 -9.44 3.11 0.72
CA VAL A 61 -8.56 2.69 -0.38
C VAL A 61 -8.68 1.18 -0.53
N GLY A 62 -8.81 0.68 -1.77
CA GLY A 62 -8.75 -0.76 -2.03
C GLY A 62 -8.10 -1.09 -3.37
N LYS A 63 -7.44 -2.26 -3.45
CA LYS A 63 -6.97 -2.82 -4.72
C LYS A 63 -7.96 -3.80 -5.35
N ALA A 64 -7.84 -4.03 -6.65
CA ALA A 64 -8.56 -5.08 -7.36
C ALA A 64 -7.71 -5.67 -8.49
N ARG A 65 -7.88 -6.97 -8.77
CA ARG A 65 -7.42 -7.61 -10.03
C ARG A 65 -8.25 -7.16 -11.23
N ALA A 66 -9.53 -6.88 -11.00
CA ALA A 66 -10.46 -6.32 -11.98
C ALA A 66 -11.29 -5.23 -11.30
N LEU A 67 -10.95 -3.97 -11.56
CA LEU A 67 -11.60 -2.80 -10.94
C LEU A 67 -13.11 -2.79 -11.16
N LYS A 68 -13.59 -3.02 -12.38
CA LYS A 68 -15.02 -3.06 -12.69
C LYS A 68 -15.79 -4.04 -11.80
N ASN A 69 -15.29 -5.28 -11.66
CA ASN A 69 -15.94 -6.32 -10.86
C ASN A 69 -15.98 -5.94 -9.38
N ARG A 70 -14.84 -5.47 -8.85
CA ARG A 70 -14.73 -5.10 -7.44
C ARG A 70 -15.62 -3.91 -7.09
N VAL A 71 -15.60 -2.87 -7.91
CA VAL A 71 -16.39 -1.66 -7.65
C VAL A 71 -17.89 -1.93 -7.78
N THR A 72 -18.30 -2.77 -8.75
CA THR A 72 -19.70 -3.21 -8.89
C THR A 72 -20.23 -3.92 -7.64
N GLN A 73 -19.40 -4.61 -6.86
CA GLN A 73 -19.87 -5.26 -5.63
C GLN A 73 -20.49 -4.25 -4.66
N TYR A 74 -19.93 -3.05 -4.54
CA TYR A 74 -20.44 -2.04 -3.62
C TYR A 74 -21.85 -1.55 -3.97
N THR A 75 -22.29 -1.70 -5.22
CA THR A 75 -23.66 -1.35 -5.62
C THR A 75 -24.69 -2.40 -5.23
N GLN A 76 -24.27 -3.59 -4.76
CA GLN A 76 -25.12 -4.67 -4.29
C GLN A 76 -25.39 -4.51 -2.79
N VAL A 77 -26.20 -3.50 -2.44
CA VAL A 77 -26.46 -3.04 -1.05
C VAL A 77 -26.78 -4.19 -0.09
N ALA A 78 -27.67 -5.12 -0.46
CA ALA A 78 -28.09 -6.24 0.37
C ALA A 78 -26.96 -7.21 0.77
N ARG A 79 -25.81 -7.18 0.07
CA ARG A 79 -24.65 -8.04 0.31
C ARG A 79 -23.54 -7.34 1.10
N GLN A 80 -23.75 -6.08 1.51
CA GLN A 80 -22.74 -5.28 2.18
C GLN A 80 -22.87 -5.35 3.70
N SER A 81 -21.73 -5.34 4.40
CA SER A 81 -21.72 -5.22 5.85
C SER A 81 -22.15 -3.82 6.29
N LYS A 82 -22.64 -3.69 7.53
CA LYS A 82 -23.03 -2.39 8.12
C LYS A 82 -21.92 -1.33 8.01
N ARG A 83 -20.65 -1.74 8.17
CA ARG A 83 -19.49 -0.86 8.02
C ARG A 83 -19.35 -0.33 6.59
N LEU A 84 -19.46 -1.21 5.59
CA LEU A 84 -19.36 -0.81 4.18
C LEU A 84 -20.57 0.03 3.75
N LEU A 85 -21.77 -0.25 4.26
CA LEU A 85 -22.94 0.59 4.00
C LEU A 85 -22.75 2.02 4.50
N ARG A 86 -22.16 2.22 5.69
CA ARG A 86 -21.83 3.56 6.21
C ARG A 86 -20.83 4.29 5.31
N MET A 87 -19.77 3.60 4.89
CA MET A 87 -18.77 4.14 3.96
C MET A 87 -19.39 4.53 2.62
N ILE A 88 -20.23 3.67 2.04
CA ILE A 88 -20.94 3.93 0.79
C ILE A 88 -21.82 5.17 0.95
N ALA A 89 -22.59 5.27 2.04
CA ALA A 89 -23.48 6.42 2.28
C ALA A 89 -22.75 7.77 2.38
N GLN A 90 -21.48 7.76 2.79
CA GLN A 90 -20.63 8.97 2.83
C GLN A 90 -19.91 9.25 1.51
N THR A 91 -19.82 8.27 0.60
CA THR A 91 -19.08 8.40 -0.65
C THR A 91 -19.79 9.38 -1.60
N ARG A 92 -19.03 10.31 -2.18
CA ARG A 92 -19.51 11.26 -3.21
C ARG A 92 -18.71 11.19 -4.50
N ALA A 93 -17.46 10.75 -4.42
CA ALA A 93 -16.62 10.54 -5.59
C ALA A 93 -15.72 9.30 -5.43
N MET A 94 -15.25 8.78 -6.56
CA MET A 94 -14.16 7.79 -6.57
C MET A 94 -13.03 8.25 -7.47
N GLN A 95 -11.80 7.95 -7.05
CA GLN A 95 -10.60 8.14 -7.87
C GLN A 95 -9.99 6.78 -8.16
N ILE A 96 -9.59 6.57 -9.42
CA ILE A 96 -9.12 5.29 -9.94
C ILE A 96 -7.72 5.45 -10.50
N VAL A 97 -6.83 4.51 -10.16
CA VAL A 97 -5.51 4.37 -10.78
C VAL A 97 -5.37 2.94 -11.28
N THR A 98 -5.29 2.75 -12.59
CA THR A 98 -5.00 1.45 -13.19
C THR A 98 -3.52 1.13 -13.08
N THR A 99 -3.19 -0.15 -12.91
CA THR A 99 -1.81 -0.65 -12.89
C THR A 99 -1.61 -1.72 -13.96
N ASN A 100 -0.36 -2.07 -14.25
CA ASN A 100 -0.07 -3.11 -15.25
C ASN A 100 -0.30 -4.51 -14.70
N ASN A 101 -0.08 -4.70 -13.40
CA ASN A 101 -0.20 -5.98 -12.72
C ASN A 101 -0.71 -5.82 -11.29
N GLU A 102 -1.01 -6.96 -10.65
CA GLU A 102 -1.50 -7.00 -9.27
C GLU A 102 -0.44 -6.60 -8.22
N ALA A 103 0.84 -6.85 -8.49
CA ALA A 103 1.91 -6.49 -7.56
C ALA A 103 2.05 -4.97 -7.44
N GLU A 104 1.98 -4.24 -8.55
CA GLU A 104 1.91 -2.78 -8.57
C GLU A 104 0.68 -2.26 -7.84
N ALA A 105 -0.50 -2.86 -8.05
CA ALA A 105 -1.73 -2.46 -7.36
C ALA A 105 -1.58 -2.63 -5.83
N LEU A 106 -0.97 -3.73 -5.39
CA LEU A 106 -0.69 -3.98 -3.97
C LEU A 106 0.26 -2.94 -3.38
N LEU A 107 1.34 -2.62 -4.09
CA LEU A 107 2.32 -1.63 -3.65
C LEU A 107 1.69 -0.24 -3.54
N LEU A 108 0.94 0.18 -4.57
CA LEU A 108 0.27 1.46 -4.62
C LEU A 108 -0.82 1.57 -3.53
N GLU A 109 -1.62 0.53 -3.32
CA GLU A 109 -2.65 0.51 -2.28
C GLU A 109 -2.03 0.75 -0.90
N ALA A 110 -1.01 -0.02 -0.55
CA ALA A 110 -0.35 0.11 0.75
C ALA A 110 0.27 1.51 0.94
N GLN A 111 0.87 2.09 -0.11
CA GLN A 111 1.37 3.47 -0.08
C GLN A 111 0.25 4.47 0.20
N LEU A 112 -0.91 4.34 -0.46
CA LEU A 112 -2.06 5.22 -0.29
C LEU A 112 -2.71 5.04 1.08
N ILE A 113 -2.86 3.81 1.59
CA ILE A 113 -3.35 3.54 2.95
C ILE A 113 -2.41 4.18 3.99
N LYS A 114 -1.09 4.04 3.82
CA LYS A 114 -0.12 4.65 4.74
C LYS A 114 -0.16 6.18 4.69
N ARG A 115 -0.36 6.77 3.51
CA ARG A 115 -0.43 8.22 3.29
C ARG A 115 -1.70 8.84 3.88
N TYR A 116 -2.85 8.24 3.62
CA TYR A 116 -4.15 8.85 3.96
C TYR A 116 -4.75 8.32 5.27
N ARG A 117 -4.33 7.15 5.76
CA ARG A 117 -4.90 6.44 6.92
C ARG A 117 -6.44 6.48 6.94
N PRO A 118 -7.11 5.99 5.88
CA PRO A 118 -8.55 6.18 5.73
C PRO A 118 -9.32 5.48 6.86
N PRO A 119 -10.43 6.07 7.35
CA PRO A 119 -11.18 5.55 8.51
C PRO A 119 -11.79 4.16 8.28
N TYR A 120 -12.13 3.82 7.02
CA TYR A 120 -12.72 2.52 6.69
C TYR A 120 -11.70 1.44 6.30
N ASN A 121 -10.40 1.75 6.25
CA ASN A 121 -9.37 0.72 6.12
C ASN A 121 -9.07 0.11 7.50
N VAL A 122 -9.00 -1.22 7.59
CA VAL A 122 -8.42 -1.85 8.79
C VAL A 122 -6.92 -1.55 8.75
N LEU A 123 -6.40 -0.86 9.75
CA LEU A 123 -4.96 -0.61 9.87
C LEU A 123 -4.24 -1.96 9.96
N LEU A 124 -3.48 -2.29 8.91
CA LEU A 124 -2.57 -3.42 8.93
C LEU A 124 -1.48 -3.12 9.96
N ARG A 125 -1.35 -3.99 10.97
CA ARG A 125 -0.35 -3.86 12.04
C ARG A 125 1.10 -4.05 11.55
N ASP A 126 1.31 -4.49 10.31
CA ASP A 126 2.64 -4.68 9.75
C ASP A 126 3.16 -3.34 9.21
N ASP A 127 3.93 -2.65 10.05
CA ASP A 127 4.59 -1.37 9.73
C ASP A 127 5.87 -1.55 8.90
N LYS A 128 6.19 -2.79 8.50
CA LYS A 128 7.39 -3.10 7.71
C LYS A 128 7.36 -2.39 6.37
N SER A 129 8.39 -1.58 6.13
CA SER A 129 8.69 -1.02 4.81
C SER A 129 8.84 -2.13 3.76
N PHE A 130 8.37 -1.89 2.54
CA PHE A 130 8.55 -2.84 1.44
C PHE A 130 10.02 -3.23 1.23
N PRO A 131 10.30 -4.51 0.90
CA PRO A 131 11.63 -4.99 0.60
C PRO A 131 12.16 -4.42 -0.72
N PHE A 132 13.46 -4.17 -0.74
CA PHE A 132 14.26 -3.80 -1.91
C PHE A 132 15.41 -4.81 -2.08
N ILE A 133 15.91 -4.92 -3.30
CA ILE A 133 17.23 -5.49 -3.58
C ILE A 133 18.21 -4.32 -3.56
N LEU A 134 19.21 -4.39 -2.68
CA LEU A 134 20.30 -3.41 -2.60
C LEU A 134 21.58 -4.04 -3.17
N LEU A 135 22.12 -3.43 -4.21
CA LEU A 135 23.48 -3.67 -4.69
C LEU A 135 24.41 -2.64 -4.05
N ARG A 136 25.26 -3.09 -3.13
CA ARG A 136 26.28 -2.26 -2.50
C ARG A 136 27.52 -2.19 -3.37
N GLU A 137 27.97 -0.98 -3.66
CA GLU A 137 29.14 -0.66 -4.49
C GLU A 137 30.24 0.04 -3.68
N ASP A 138 30.01 0.24 -2.38
CA ASP A 138 30.94 0.90 -1.46
C ASP A 138 32.02 -0.04 -0.91
N HIS A 139 32.21 -1.19 -1.55
CA HIS A 139 33.30 -2.13 -1.26
C HIS A 139 33.94 -2.62 -2.56
N GLU A 140 35.19 -3.07 -2.45
CA GLU A 140 35.94 -3.70 -3.54
C GLU A 140 35.21 -4.90 -4.16
N PHE A 141 34.42 -5.63 -3.37
CA PHE A 141 33.58 -6.73 -3.83
C PHE A 141 32.09 -6.38 -3.62
N PRO A 142 31.33 -6.06 -4.68
CA PRO A 142 29.93 -5.69 -4.56
C PRO A 142 29.07 -6.78 -3.90
N ARG A 143 28.09 -6.34 -3.10
CA ARG A 143 27.21 -7.26 -2.35
C ARG A 143 25.75 -6.98 -2.68
N VAL A 144 25.02 -8.03 -3.04
CA VAL A 144 23.57 -7.97 -3.27
C VAL A 144 22.84 -8.49 -2.02
N GLN A 145 21.93 -7.67 -1.46
CA GLN A 145 21.22 -8.03 -0.23
C GLN A 145 19.77 -7.52 -0.21
N LEU A 146 18.96 -8.14 0.66
CA LEU A 146 17.62 -7.67 0.98
C LEU A 146 17.73 -6.40 1.85
N HIS A 147 17.10 -5.32 1.44
CA HIS A 147 17.02 -4.08 2.23
C HIS A 147 15.57 -3.74 2.62
N ARG A 148 15.40 -3.21 3.83
CA ARG A 148 14.16 -2.60 4.32
C ARG A 148 14.51 -1.31 5.06
N GLY A 149 13.60 -0.36 5.04
CA GLY A 149 13.70 0.90 5.77
C GLY A 149 14.43 1.99 5.00
N ALA A 150 14.91 3.00 5.74
CA ALA A 150 15.58 4.16 5.17
C ALA A 150 16.80 3.76 4.32
N ARG A 151 16.98 4.45 3.18
CA ARG A 151 18.10 4.24 2.26
C ARG A 151 19.38 4.92 2.78
N ARG A 152 19.95 4.36 3.85
CA ARG A 152 21.17 4.89 4.50
C ARG A 152 22.47 4.29 3.95
N LEU A 153 22.39 3.13 3.31
CA LEU A 153 23.56 2.45 2.75
C LEU A 153 23.79 2.98 1.33
N LYS A 154 25.06 3.15 0.93
CA LYS A 154 25.42 3.55 -0.43
C LYS A 154 25.22 2.37 -1.38
N GLY A 155 24.68 2.63 -2.56
CA GLY A 155 24.46 1.62 -3.60
C GLY A 155 23.14 1.79 -4.34
N GLN A 156 22.87 0.85 -5.25
CA GLN A 156 21.68 0.86 -6.09
C GLN A 156 20.54 0.08 -5.43
N TYR A 157 19.36 0.70 -5.38
CA TYR A 157 18.15 0.11 -4.78
C TYR A 157 17.14 -0.24 -5.86
N TYR A 158 16.87 -1.53 -6.05
CA TYR A 158 15.85 -2.05 -6.96
C TYR A 158 14.61 -2.47 -6.19
N GLY A 159 13.42 -2.10 -6.69
CA GLY A 159 12.13 -2.32 -6.02
C GLY A 159 11.30 -1.04 -5.90
N PRO A 160 10.29 -0.97 -5.01
CA PRO A 160 9.93 -1.93 -3.97
C PRO A 160 9.30 -3.22 -4.50
N PHE A 161 9.47 -4.33 -3.78
CA PHE A 161 8.85 -5.60 -4.11
C PHE A 161 7.68 -5.93 -3.19
N ALA A 162 6.64 -6.57 -3.73
CA ALA A 162 5.47 -7.00 -2.97
C ALA A 162 5.77 -8.06 -1.89
N SER A 163 6.82 -8.87 -2.06
CA SER A 163 7.10 -10.02 -1.21
C SER A 163 8.59 -10.12 -0.84
N ALA A 164 8.86 -10.27 0.47
CA ALA A 164 10.20 -10.55 0.98
C ALA A 164 10.72 -11.90 0.52
N GLY A 165 9.83 -12.90 0.47
CA GLY A 165 10.17 -14.26 0.07
C GLY A 165 10.63 -14.29 -1.38
N SER A 166 9.90 -13.60 -2.27
CA SER A 166 10.29 -13.46 -3.67
C SER A 166 11.67 -12.81 -3.81
N VAL A 167 11.95 -11.75 -3.06
CA VAL A 167 13.28 -11.11 -3.07
C VAL A 167 14.36 -12.07 -2.57
N ARG A 168 14.15 -12.80 -1.47
CA ARG A 168 15.13 -13.78 -0.98
C ARG A 168 15.42 -14.87 -2.00
N ASN A 169 14.40 -15.37 -2.69
CA ASN A 169 14.57 -16.37 -3.75
C ASN A 169 15.39 -15.81 -4.92
N THR A 170 15.07 -14.59 -5.38
CA THR A 170 15.85 -13.91 -6.42
C THR A 170 17.32 -13.73 -6.02
N LEU A 171 17.57 -13.26 -4.78
CA LEU A 171 18.93 -13.09 -4.27
C LEU A 171 19.70 -14.42 -4.24
N ASN A 172 19.07 -15.49 -3.75
CA ASN A 172 19.68 -16.82 -3.72
C ASN A 172 20.04 -17.31 -5.13
N SER A 173 19.16 -17.09 -6.12
CA SER A 173 19.43 -17.47 -7.51
C SER A 173 20.57 -16.65 -8.11
N LEU A 174 20.58 -15.33 -7.92
CA LEU A 174 21.66 -14.45 -8.41
C LEU A 174 23.02 -14.83 -7.79
N GLN A 175 23.05 -15.09 -6.48
CA GLN A 175 24.26 -15.49 -5.77
C GLN A 175 24.80 -16.83 -6.27
N LYS A 176 23.94 -17.80 -6.57
CA LYS A 176 24.37 -19.10 -7.10
C LYS A 176 24.83 -19.03 -8.56
N LEU A 177 24.10 -18.32 -9.41
CA LEU A 177 24.39 -18.27 -10.85
C LEU A 177 25.65 -17.46 -11.18
N PHE A 178 25.82 -16.33 -10.49
CA PHE A 178 26.94 -15.41 -10.74
C PHE A 178 28.04 -15.53 -9.69
N LEU A 179 27.97 -16.55 -8.81
CA LEU A 179 28.92 -16.79 -7.71
C LEU A 179 29.15 -15.53 -6.85
N LEU A 180 28.10 -14.73 -6.67
CA LEU A 180 28.19 -13.48 -5.91
C LEU A 180 28.34 -13.79 -4.43
N ARG A 181 29.11 -12.93 -3.77
CA ARG A 181 29.32 -13.00 -2.33
C ARG A 181 27.99 -12.96 -1.55
N SER A 182 27.77 -13.98 -0.72
CA SER A 182 26.60 -14.10 0.17
C SER A 182 26.90 -13.69 1.62
N CYS A 183 28.15 -13.74 2.04
CA CYS A 183 28.58 -13.50 3.42
C CYS A 183 28.52 -12.02 3.83
N SER A 184 28.34 -11.76 5.14
CA SER A 184 28.39 -10.42 5.72
C SER A 184 29.81 -9.84 5.67
N ASP A 185 29.94 -8.52 5.89
CA ASP A 185 31.24 -7.83 5.91
C ASP A 185 32.15 -8.35 7.02
N SER A 186 31.58 -8.59 8.19
CA SER A 186 32.29 -9.21 9.31
C SER A 186 32.83 -10.61 8.97
N PHE A 187 32.04 -11.46 8.28
CA PHE A 187 32.50 -12.80 7.92
C PHE A 187 33.58 -12.75 6.81
N PHE A 188 33.46 -11.83 5.87
CA PHE A 188 34.45 -11.67 4.80
C PHE A 188 35.80 -11.17 5.32
N ALA A 189 35.79 -10.18 6.21
CA ALA A 189 37.01 -9.61 6.80
C ALA A 189 37.76 -10.62 7.69
N ASN A 190 37.05 -11.56 8.32
CA ASN A 190 37.62 -12.52 9.27
C ASN A 190 37.86 -13.92 8.67
N ARG A 191 37.78 -14.08 7.34
CA ARG A 191 38.07 -15.37 6.71
C ARG A 191 39.57 -15.62 6.67
N THR A 192 40.05 -16.54 7.50
CA THR A 192 41.38 -17.14 7.34
C THR A 192 41.36 -18.14 6.18
N ARG A 193 42.37 -18.11 5.31
CA ARG A 193 42.50 -19.01 4.16
C ARG A 193 43.17 -20.31 4.58
#